data_AF-A0A925QCZ9-F1
#
_entry.id   AF-A0A925QCZ9-F1
#
_cell.length_a   1.000
_cell.length_b   1.000
_cell.length_c   1.000
_cell.angle_alpha   90.00
_cell.angle_beta   90.00
_cell.angle_gamma   90.00
#
_symmetry.space_group_name_H-M   'P 1'
#
loop_
_entity.id
_entity.type
_entity.pdbx_description
1 polymer ?
#
loop_
_entity_poly.entity_id
_entity_poly.type
_entity_poly.pdbx_seq_one_letter_code
_entity_poly.pdbx_strand_id
1 'polypeptide(L)'
;MRFNIHPTLLALIFPFALLLLGQDGSCRQQEQRQAPSERKGTAAVTMPTNKNENGRVDREAAEAMQQSKASDDMPKGMWGGNHVRLEVQEGEARIEFDCAHGTLGNIAPDSAGNFDVAGTFVAERGGPVRVGETGDGRPARFRGSVSDKTLTLKVTLTDTGDEVGTFTLTHGKSVRLTKCL
;
A
#
# COMPACT_ATOMS: atom_id res chain seq x y z
N MET A 1 -49.55 5.11 -30.08
CA MET A 1 -48.53 6.17 -30.02
C MET A 1 -47.27 5.59 -30.65
N ARG A 2 -46.99 5.87 -31.93
CA ARG A 2 -46.22 7.01 -32.49
C ARG A 2 -44.69 6.77 -32.48
N PHE A 3 -44.12 6.87 -33.70
CA PHE A 3 -42.73 7.03 -34.16
C PHE A 3 -41.80 5.79 -34.08
N ASN A 4 -41.33 5.19 -35.19
CA ASN A 4 -40.62 5.60 -36.42
C ASN A 4 -39.07 5.52 -36.32
N ILE A 5 -38.49 4.68 -37.20
CA ILE A 5 -37.36 4.91 -38.13
C ILE A 5 -36.22 5.83 -37.61
N HIS A 6 -34.98 5.37 -37.39
CA HIS A 6 -34.02 5.04 -38.45
C HIS A 6 -32.79 4.27 -37.95
N PRO A 7 -32.28 3.28 -38.72
CA PRO A 7 -30.87 2.92 -38.76
C PRO A 7 -30.11 3.92 -39.64
N THR A 8 -28.78 3.80 -39.71
CA THR A 8 -27.82 4.43 -40.67
C THR A 8 -26.92 5.54 -40.10
N LEU A 9 -25.61 5.29 -40.28
CA LEU A 9 -24.52 6.25 -40.52
C LEU A 9 -23.91 7.01 -39.32
N LEU A 10 -22.71 6.60 -38.89
CA LEU A 10 -21.47 7.31 -39.25
C LEU A 10 -20.23 6.49 -38.85
N ALA A 11 -19.57 5.93 -39.87
CA ALA A 11 -18.18 5.55 -39.80
C ALA A 11 -17.32 6.79 -40.15
N LEU A 12 -16.45 7.21 -39.25
CA LEU A 12 -15.27 8.04 -39.49
C LEU A 12 -14.21 7.54 -38.50
N ILE A 13 -13.28 6.67 -38.89
CA ILE A 13 -12.02 7.00 -39.59
C ILE A 13 -11.29 8.15 -38.87
N PHE A 14 -10.40 7.82 -37.93
CA PHE A 14 -9.19 8.61 -37.66
C PHE A 14 -8.06 7.68 -37.19
N PRO A 15 -7.19 7.21 -38.10
CA PRO A 15 -5.89 6.69 -37.74
C PRO A 15 -4.94 7.89 -37.61
N PHE A 16 -4.53 8.24 -36.40
CA PHE A 16 -3.42 9.18 -36.20
C PHE A 16 -2.25 8.46 -35.54
N ALA A 17 -1.60 7.62 -36.35
CA ALA A 17 -0.22 7.25 -36.12
C ALA A 17 0.66 8.39 -36.63
N LEU A 18 1.39 9.08 -35.74
CA LEU A 18 2.79 9.44 -36.02
C LEU A 18 3.52 9.97 -34.78
N LEU A 19 4.53 9.18 -34.40
CA LEU A 19 5.86 9.51 -33.87
C LEU A 19 6.05 10.76 -32.98
N LEU A 20 6.58 10.54 -31.78
CA LEU A 20 7.87 11.13 -31.36
C LEU A 20 8.74 10.11 -30.60
N LEU A 21 10.03 10.17 -30.90
CA LEU A 21 11.15 9.35 -30.46
C LEU A 21 11.77 9.87 -29.14
N GLY A 22 12.58 9.01 -28.50
CA GLY A 22 13.68 9.37 -27.56
C GLY A 22 13.43 8.86 -26.13
N GLN A 23 14.10 7.81 -25.61
CA GLN A 23 15.52 7.75 -25.14
C GLN A 23 15.82 8.92 -24.17
N ASP A 24 16.10 8.73 -22.88
CA ASP A 24 17.31 8.15 -22.28
C ASP A 24 16.99 7.68 -20.82
N GLY A 25 17.62 6.70 -20.17
CA GLY A 25 18.99 6.22 -20.31
C GLY A 25 19.86 6.67 -19.12
N SER A 26 19.80 5.93 -18.01
CA SER A 26 20.89 5.65 -17.05
C SER A 26 21.56 6.75 -16.19
N CYS A 27 21.54 6.48 -14.88
CA CYS A 27 22.46 6.96 -13.83
C CYS A 27 23.95 6.65 -14.09
N ARG A 28 24.86 7.56 -13.68
CA ARG A 28 26.11 7.39 -12.86
C ARG A 28 26.97 8.66 -12.99
N GLN A 29 27.18 9.47 -11.95
CA GLN A 29 28.09 9.34 -10.80
C GLN A 29 29.57 9.67 -11.12
N GLN A 30 30.17 10.47 -10.23
CA GLN A 30 31.61 10.71 -9.98
C GLN A 30 32.40 11.68 -10.89
N GLU A 31 32.70 12.86 -10.35
CA GLU A 31 34.08 13.37 -10.31
C GLU A 31 34.26 14.11 -8.98
N GLN A 32 34.66 13.34 -7.96
CA GLN A 32 35.21 13.86 -6.72
C GLN A 32 36.59 14.45 -7.03
N ARG A 33 36.73 15.78 -6.96
CA ARG A 33 38.03 16.42 -6.71
C ARG A 33 37.93 17.23 -5.44
N GLN A 34 38.42 16.66 -4.35
CA GLN A 34 38.73 17.41 -3.14
C GLN A 34 40.17 17.12 -2.76
N ALA A 35 41.04 18.11 -3.02
CA ALA A 35 42.36 18.23 -2.44
C ALA A 35 42.31 19.24 -1.27
N PRO A 36 43.21 19.14 -0.29
CA PRO A 36 43.06 19.73 1.04
C PRO A 36 43.66 21.14 1.10
N SER A 37 43.08 22.02 1.93
CA SER A 37 43.77 23.24 2.34
C SER A 37 43.53 23.48 3.82
N GLU A 38 44.57 23.17 4.59
CA GLU A 38 44.78 23.67 5.95
C GLU A 38 44.60 25.20 6.02
N ARG A 39 43.90 25.67 7.05
CA ARG A 39 44.30 26.90 7.75
C ARG A 39 44.12 26.75 9.26
N LYS A 40 45.26 26.81 9.96
CA LYS A 40 45.43 27.23 11.35
C LYS A 40 44.86 28.64 11.55
N GLY A 41 44.34 28.94 12.75
CA GLY A 41 44.17 30.33 13.17
C GLY A 41 43.15 30.57 14.28
N THR A 42 43.64 30.46 15.51
CA THR A 42 43.35 31.28 16.70
C THR A 42 42.38 32.46 16.54
N ALA A 43 41.36 32.55 17.40
CA ALA A 43 41.13 33.65 18.35
C ALA A 43 39.67 33.69 18.83
N ALA A 44 39.50 33.74 20.15
CA ALA A 44 38.25 34.07 20.81
C ALA A 44 37.89 35.53 20.54
N VAL A 45 36.69 35.78 20.02
CA VAL A 45 36.04 37.10 20.04
C VAL A 45 34.56 36.89 20.31
N THR A 46 34.16 37.31 21.51
CA THR A 46 32.90 37.92 21.93
C THR A 46 31.62 37.51 21.18
N MET A 47 30.75 36.77 21.89
CA MET A 47 29.34 36.58 21.55
C MET A 47 28.58 37.92 21.66
N PRO A 48 27.94 38.43 20.60
CA PRO A 48 26.82 39.35 20.78
C PRO A 48 25.55 38.53 21.05
N THR A 49 24.91 38.78 22.18
CA THR A 49 23.54 38.34 22.45
C THR A 49 22.60 39.00 21.44
N ASN A 50 22.30 38.31 20.34
CA ASN A 50 21.24 38.72 19.42
C ASN A 50 19.93 38.07 19.88
N LYS A 51 19.10 38.86 20.58
CA LYS A 51 17.68 38.58 20.76
C LYS A 51 16.99 38.83 19.41
N ASN A 52 16.83 37.75 18.66
CA ASN A 52 15.98 37.69 17.48
C ASN A 52 14.74 36.88 17.89
N GLU A 53 13.65 37.60 18.16
CA GLU A 53 12.31 37.08 18.32
C GLU A 53 11.64 37.06 16.94
N ASN A 54 11.97 36.09 16.09
CA ASN A 54 11.17 35.81 14.89
C ASN A 54 11.34 34.36 14.43
N GLY A 55 10.79 33.43 15.21
CA GLY A 55 10.82 31.99 14.93
C GLY A 55 9.44 31.37 14.90
N ARG A 56 8.53 31.89 14.06
CA ARG A 56 7.15 31.38 13.99
C ARG A 56 6.59 31.10 12.58
N VAL A 57 7.39 31.20 11.51
CA VAL A 57 6.86 30.96 10.14
C VAL A 57 7.43 29.69 9.48
N ASP A 58 8.37 29.00 10.12
CA ASP A 58 9.08 27.88 9.45
C ASP A 58 8.58 26.48 9.86
N ARG A 59 7.61 26.39 10.79
CA ARG A 59 7.05 25.09 11.24
C ARG A 59 5.80 24.65 10.48
N GLU A 60 5.03 25.57 9.91
CA GLU A 60 3.82 25.23 9.13
C GLU A 60 4.17 24.54 7.80
N ALA A 61 5.28 24.93 7.16
CA ALA A 61 5.74 24.26 5.93
C ALA A 61 6.39 22.89 6.21
N ALA A 62 7.00 22.71 7.39
CA ALA A 62 7.59 21.42 7.79
C ALA A 62 6.53 20.41 8.25
N GLU A 63 5.44 20.86 8.87
CA GLU A 63 4.30 20.02 9.26
C GLU A 63 3.44 19.61 8.04
N ALA A 64 3.35 20.46 7.01
CA ALA A 64 2.71 20.10 5.75
C ALA A 64 3.48 19.03 4.95
N MET A 65 4.81 18.97 5.07
CA MET A 65 5.66 17.93 4.46
C MET A 65 5.68 16.61 5.26
N GLN A 66 5.27 16.61 6.53
CA GLN A 66 5.09 15.38 7.31
C GLN A 66 3.75 14.69 7.01
N GLN A 67 2.77 15.43 6.53
CA GLN A 67 1.46 14.89 6.13
C GLN A 67 1.49 14.18 4.76
N SER A 68 2.50 14.44 3.91
CA SER A 68 2.62 13.82 2.58
C SER A 68 3.42 12.51 2.55
N LYS A 69 3.98 12.07 3.69
CA LYS A 69 4.63 10.76 3.82
C LYS A 69 3.71 9.70 4.44
N ALA A 70 2.55 10.12 4.94
CA ALA A 70 1.52 9.26 5.53
C ALA A 70 0.51 8.73 4.50
N SER A 71 0.72 9.00 3.21
CA SER A 71 -0.12 8.50 2.11
C SER A 71 0.37 7.19 1.48
N ASP A 72 1.55 6.69 1.87
CA ASP A 72 2.13 5.44 1.33
C ASP A 72 1.80 4.19 2.18
N ASP A 73 1.30 4.36 3.40
CA ASP A 73 1.05 3.24 4.32
C ASP A 73 -0.45 3.03 4.51
N MET A 74 -0.88 1.76 4.52
CA MET A 74 -2.28 1.39 4.68
C MET A 74 -2.85 1.92 6.01
N PRO A 75 -4.06 2.53 6.05
CA PRO A 75 -4.68 2.94 7.31
C PRO A 75 -4.77 1.79 8.31
N LYS A 76 -4.12 2.00 9.47
CA LYS A 76 -4.09 1.04 10.57
C LYS A 76 -5.48 0.78 11.15
N GLY A 77 -5.63 -0.37 11.81
CA GLY A 77 -6.83 -0.79 12.50
C GLY A 77 -7.68 -1.78 11.71
N MET A 78 -8.97 -1.82 12.03
CA MET A 78 -9.88 -2.87 11.54
C MET A 78 -10.46 -2.55 10.17
N TRP A 79 -10.50 -3.56 9.32
CA TRP A 79 -11.15 -3.57 8.01
C TRP A 79 -12.12 -4.74 7.95
N GLY A 80 -13.37 -4.47 7.62
CA GLY A 80 -14.44 -5.47 7.65
C GLY A 80 -15.09 -5.69 6.30
N GLY A 81 -15.19 -6.94 5.86
CA GLY A 81 -15.90 -7.37 4.66
C GLY A 81 -16.95 -8.44 4.94
N ASN A 82 -17.53 -9.01 3.88
CA ASN A 82 -18.38 -10.19 4.02
C ASN A 82 -17.51 -11.42 4.28
N HIS A 83 -17.75 -12.16 5.37
CA HIS A 83 -16.99 -13.35 5.77
C HIS A 83 -15.48 -13.14 5.95
N VAL A 84 -15.04 -11.89 6.13
CA VAL A 84 -13.62 -11.53 6.27
C VAL A 84 -13.41 -10.33 7.17
N ARG A 85 -12.33 -10.37 7.95
CA ARG A 85 -11.83 -9.26 8.76
C ARG A 85 -10.32 -9.17 8.62
N LEU A 86 -9.80 -7.97 8.40
CA LEU A 86 -8.37 -7.67 8.35
C LEU A 86 -8.05 -6.67 9.46
N GLU A 87 -6.97 -6.91 10.19
CA GLU A 87 -6.40 -5.98 11.15
C GLU A 87 -5.02 -5.57 10.66
N VAL A 88 -4.88 -4.28 10.35
CA VAL A 88 -3.62 -3.69 9.89
C VAL A 88 -2.88 -3.10 11.08
N GLN A 89 -1.68 -3.58 11.34
CA GLN A 89 -0.78 -3.13 12.39
C GLN A 89 0.50 -2.55 11.78
N GLU A 90 1.48 -2.18 12.60
CA GLU A 90 2.78 -1.73 12.11
C GLU A 90 3.59 -2.90 11.56
N GLY A 91 3.90 -2.88 10.26
CA GLY A 91 4.78 -3.85 9.62
C GLY A 91 4.16 -5.20 9.27
N GLU A 92 2.96 -5.50 9.79
CA GLU A 92 2.21 -6.72 9.50
C GLU A 92 0.69 -6.49 9.53
N ALA A 93 -0.05 -7.41 8.93
CA ALA A 93 -1.49 -7.49 9.09
C ALA A 93 -1.96 -8.94 9.32
N ARG A 94 -3.06 -9.08 10.05
CA ARG A 94 -3.72 -10.35 10.34
C ARG A 94 -5.07 -10.39 9.65
N ILE A 95 -5.37 -11.48 8.95
CA ILE A 95 -6.64 -11.67 8.26
C ILE A 95 -7.35 -12.90 8.81
N GLU A 96 -8.65 -12.78 9.05
CA GLU A 96 -9.51 -13.86 9.47
C GLU A 96 -10.69 -14.01 8.52
N PHE A 97 -11.01 -15.26 8.23
CA PHE A 97 -12.19 -15.71 7.50
C PHE A 97 -13.05 -16.57 8.42
N ASP A 98 -14.22 -16.97 7.93
CA ASP A 98 -15.09 -17.92 8.63
C ASP A 98 -14.35 -19.23 8.96
N CYS A 99 -13.65 -19.84 8.02
CA CYS A 99 -12.96 -21.12 8.25
C CYS A 99 -11.47 -21.08 7.92
N ALA A 100 -10.84 -19.92 8.09
CA ALA A 100 -9.41 -19.76 7.86
C ALA A 100 -8.88 -18.51 8.56
N HIS A 101 -7.57 -18.41 8.67
CA HIS A 101 -6.87 -17.19 9.01
C HIS A 101 -5.54 -17.09 8.26
N GLY A 102 -4.90 -15.94 8.34
CA GLY A 102 -3.61 -15.71 7.71
C GLY A 102 -2.88 -14.51 8.28
N THR A 103 -1.61 -14.43 7.92
CA THR A 103 -0.75 -13.27 8.19
C THR A 103 -0.16 -12.78 6.88
N LEU A 104 0.02 -11.48 6.76
CA LEU A 104 0.66 -10.85 5.63
C LEU A 104 1.59 -9.74 6.11
N GLY A 105 2.63 -9.47 5.34
CA GLY A 105 3.60 -8.42 5.67
C GLY A 105 3.00 -7.01 5.58
N ASN A 106 3.87 -6.01 5.68
CA ASN A 106 3.48 -4.60 5.58
C ASN A 106 2.70 -4.33 4.28
N ILE A 107 1.56 -3.66 4.39
CA ILE A 107 0.76 -3.26 3.25
C ILE A 107 1.10 -1.79 2.94
N ALA A 108 1.90 -1.59 1.91
CA ALA A 108 2.25 -0.27 1.38
C ALA A 108 1.69 -0.15 -0.05
N PRO A 109 0.49 0.42 -0.23
CA PRO A 109 -0.08 0.68 -1.55
C PRO A 109 0.80 1.65 -2.36
N ASP A 110 0.87 1.44 -3.66
CA ASP A 110 1.51 2.37 -4.59
C ASP A 110 0.67 3.64 -4.80
N SER A 111 1.17 4.57 -5.63
CA SER A 111 0.47 5.82 -5.94
C SER A 111 -0.88 5.64 -6.64
N ALA A 112 -1.15 4.46 -7.20
CA ALA A 112 -2.44 4.08 -7.77
C ALA A 112 -3.31 3.28 -6.77
N GLY A 113 -2.86 3.14 -5.52
CA GLY A 113 -3.53 2.43 -4.45
C GLY A 113 -3.38 0.91 -4.51
N ASN A 114 -2.54 0.36 -5.39
CA ASN A 114 -2.39 -1.08 -5.55
C ASN A 114 -1.29 -1.63 -4.65
N PHE A 115 -1.45 -2.86 -4.19
CA PHE A 115 -0.40 -3.57 -3.47
C PHE A 115 -0.38 -5.05 -3.86
N ASP A 116 0.80 -5.63 -3.65
CA ASP A 116 1.04 -7.05 -3.80
C ASP A 116 1.93 -7.50 -2.65
N VAL A 117 1.39 -8.33 -1.73
CA VAL A 117 2.09 -8.73 -0.49
C VAL A 117 2.03 -10.25 -0.30
N ALA A 118 3.16 -10.85 0.10
CA ALA A 118 3.22 -12.26 0.46
C ALA A 118 2.76 -12.49 1.91
N GLY A 119 2.27 -13.69 2.18
CA GLY A 119 1.85 -14.09 3.51
C GLY A 119 1.58 -15.58 3.64
N THR A 120 0.84 -15.93 4.68
CA THR A 120 0.44 -17.31 4.99
C THR A 120 -1.08 -17.42 5.08
N PHE A 121 -1.60 -18.60 4.76
CA PHE A 121 -3.00 -18.95 4.87
C PHE A 121 -3.14 -20.31 5.54
N VAL A 122 -3.90 -20.36 6.63
CA VAL A 122 -4.17 -21.57 7.41
C VAL A 122 -5.67 -21.83 7.31
N ALA A 123 -6.03 -22.96 6.70
CA ALA A 123 -7.40 -23.44 6.72
C ALA A 123 -7.72 -23.99 8.12
N GLU A 124 -8.83 -23.55 8.68
CA GLU A 124 -9.34 -24.06 9.95
C GLU A 124 -10.26 -25.25 9.69
N ARG A 125 -10.25 -26.18 10.64
CA ARG A 125 -11.08 -27.39 10.59
C ARG A 125 -11.88 -27.53 11.87
N GLY A 126 -13.05 -28.13 11.71
CA GLY A 126 -13.89 -28.54 12.82
C GLY A 126 -13.29 -29.64 13.67
N GLY A 127 -13.75 -29.70 14.92
CA GLY A 127 -13.38 -30.71 15.90
C GLY A 127 -12.04 -30.48 16.63
N PRO A 128 -11.63 -31.43 17.50
CA PRO A 128 -10.44 -31.28 18.33
C PRO A 128 -9.16 -31.16 17.49
N VAL A 129 -8.35 -30.15 17.82
CA VAL A 129 -6.96 -30.05 17.36
C VAL A 129 -6.16 -31.19 18.00
N ARG A 130 -5.45 -31.99 17.22
CA ARG A 130 -4.59 -33.04 17.78
C ARG A 130 -3.38 -32.39 18.47
N VAL A 131 -2.91 -33.02 19.54
CA VAL A 131 -1.65 -32.60 20.19
C VAL A 131 -0.52 -32.71 19.15
N GLY A 132 0.11 -31.58 18.80
CA GLY A 132 1.14 -31.49 17.77
C GLY A 132 0.65 -31.11 16.37
N GLU A 133 -0.65 -30.93 16.18
CA GLU A 133 -1.21 -30.41 14.92
C GLU A 133 -1.06 -28.89 14.89
N THR A 134 0.03 -28.42 14.28
CA THR A 134 0.07 -27.08 13.70
C THR A 134 -0.69 -27.12 12.40
N GLY A 135 -1.69 -26.26 12.21
CA GLY A 135 -2.26 -26.06 10.89
C GLY A 135 -1.15 -25.57 9.97
N ASP A 136 -0.67 -26.41 9.07
CA ASP A 136 0.46 -26.08 8.22
C ASP A 136 0.07 -24.90 7.33
N GLY A 137 0.56 -23.71 7.69
CA GLY A 137 0.30 -22.48 6.95
C GLY A 137 0.83 -22.62 5.53
N ARG A 138 -0.06 -22.46 4.56
CA ARG A 138 0.27 -22.47 3.14
C ARG A 138 0.75 -21.09 2.71
N PRO A 139 1.71 -21.00 1.77
CA PRO A 139 2.14 -19.71 1.25
C PRO A 139 1.02 -19.09 0.40
N ALA A 140 0.75 -17.82 0.64
CA ALA A 140 -0.33 -17.08 0.00
C ALA A 140 0.14 -15.73 -0.53
N ARG A 141 -0.54 -15.23 -1.57
CA ARG A 141 -0.36 -13.91 -2.12
C ARG A 141 -1.65 -13.10 -2.00
N PHE A 142 -1.49 -11.89 -1.46
CA PHE A 142 -2.53 -10.92 -1.19
C PHE A 142 -2.35 -9.74 -2.16
N ARG A 143 -3.22 -9.66 -3.16
CA ARG A 143 -3.23 -8.57 -4.14
C ARG A 143 -4.46 -7.72 -3.94
N GLY A 144 -4.31 -6.41 -3.91
CA GLY A 144 -5.46 -5.56 -3.72
C GLY A 144 -5.24 -4.13 -4.17
N SER A 145 -6.33 -3.38 -4.05
CA SER A 145 -6.37 -1.95 -4.32
C SER A 145 -7.16 -1.25 -3.23
N VAL A 146 -6.66 -0.11 -2.77
CA VAL A 146 -7.28 0.74 -1.75
C VAL A 146 -7.74 2.02 -2.40
N SER A 147 -9.02 2.36 -2.22
CA SER A 147 -9.59 3.65 -2.59
C SER A 147 -10.41 4.16 -1.42
N ASP A 148 -10.01 5.32 -0.88
CA ASP A 148 -10.60 5.92 0.31
C ASP A 148 -10.59 4.95 1.51
N LYS A 149 -11.76 4.45 1.90
CA LYS A 149 -11.97 3.49 2.99
C LYS A 149 -12.33 2.10 2.49
N THR A 150 -12.18 1.85 1.19
CA THR A 150 -12.56 0.59 0.55
C THR A 150 -11.34 -0.14 0.06
N LEU A 151 -11.21 -1.39 0.47
CA LEU A 151 -10.17 -2.31 0.04
C LEU A 151 -10.81 -3.42 -0.79
N THR A 152 -10.33 -3.62 -2.02
CA THR A 152 -10.57 -4.86 -2.77
C THR A 152 -9.35 -5.75 -2.62
N LEU A 153 -9.54 -6.98 -2.15
CA LEU A 153 -8.47 -7.91 -1.82
C LEU A 153 -8.73 -9.27 -2.47
N LYS A 154 -7.80 -9.73 -3.30
CA LYS A 154 -7.74 -11.09 -3.84
C LYS A 154 -6.67 -11.90 -3.11
N VAL A 155 -7.02 -13.13 -2.78
CA VAL A 155 -6.12 -14.08 -2.09
C VAL A 155 -5.90 -15.31 -2.97
N THR A 156 -4.64 -15.66 -3.20
CA THR A 156 -4.24 -16.82 -4.00
C THR A 156 -3.21 -17.65 -3.23
N LEU A 157 -3.34 -18.97 -3.24
CA LEU A 157 -2.35 -19.87 -2.64
C LEU A 157 -1.24 -20.11 -3.68
N THR A 158 0.01 -19.81 -3.33
CA THR A 158 1.10 -19.73 -4.32
C THR A 158 1.74 -21.07 -4.65
N ASP A 159 1.54 -22.07 -3.79
CA ASP A 159 1.97 -23.45 -3.97
C ASP A 159 1.11 -24.22 -4.98
N THR A 160 -0.19 -23.93 -5.08
CA THR A 160 -1.11 -24.59 -6.04
C THR A 160 -1.63 -23.66 -7.14
N GLY A 161 -1.62 -22.34 -6.92
CA GLY A 161 -2.23 -21.35 -7.80
C GLY A 161 -3.73 -21.15 -7.56
N ASP A 162 -4.33 -21.84 -6.58
CA ASP A 162 -5.77 -21.75 -6.29
C ASP A 162 -6.15 -20.36 -5.78
N GLU A 163 -7.25 -19.80 -6.30
CA GLU A 163 -7.86 -18.60 -5.75
C GLU A 163 -8.73 -18.96 -4.55
N VAL A 164 -8.41 -18.38 -3.38
CA VAL A 164 -9.24 -18.49 -2.17
C VAL A 164 -10.50 -17.63 -2.32
N GLY A 165 -10.33 -16.45 -2.90
CA GLY A 165 -11.44 -15.56 -3.23
C GLY A 165 -11.01 -14.10 -3.38
N THR A 166 -12.00 -13.28 -3.75
CA THR A 166 -11.89 -11.82 -3.82
C THR A 166 -12.92 -11.20 -2.88
N PHE A 167 -12.47 -10.25 -2.06
CA PHE A 167 -13.24 -9.67 -0.96
C PHE A 167 -13.22 -8.15 -1.04
N THR A 168 -14.30 -7.52 -0.60
CA THR A 168 -14.37 -6.07 -0.37
C THR A 168 -14.46 -5.80 1.12
N LEU A 169 -13.52 -5.01 1.63
CA LEU A 169 -13.44 -4.62 3.03
C LEU A 169 -13.59 -3.10 3.17
N THR A 170 -14.18 -2.67 4.28
CA THR A 170 -14.35 -1.25 4.62
C THR A 170 -13.62 -0.94 5.93
N HIS A 171 -12.84 0.13 5.95
CA HIS A 171 -12.13 0.58 7.15
C HIS A 171 -13.12 0.96 8.26
N GLY A 172 -12.84 0.52 9.48
CA GLY A 172 -13.68 0.74 10.67
C GLY A 172 -14.95 -0.10 10.73
N LYS A 173 -15.25 -0.93 9.72
CA LYS A 173 -16.44 -1.79 9.72
C LYS A 173 -16.23 -3.02 10.60
N SER A 174 -17.11 -3.22 11.57
CA SER A 174 -17.15 -4.45 12.38
C SER A 174 -17.77 -5.61 11.61
N VAL A 175 -17.25 -6.82 11.82
CA VAL A 175 -17.73 -8.06 11.17
C VAL A 175 -17.80 -9.18 12.20
N ARG A 176 -18.85 -9.99 12.11
CA ARG A 176 -18.99 -11.25 12.85
C ARG A 176 -18.59 -12.40 11.93
N LEU A 177 -17.57 -13.15 12.32
CA LEU A 177 -17.14 -14.36 11.62
C LEU A 177 -17.79 -15.59 12.25
N THR A 178 -18.08 -16.59 11.42
CA THR A 178 -18.61 -17.88 11.84
C THR A 178 -17.52 -18.91 11.72
N LYS A 179 -16.95 -19.33 12.85
CA LYS A 179 -15.87 -20.32 12.86
C LYS A 179 -16.34 -21.72 12.51
N CYS A 180 -15.48 -22.47 11.83
CA CYS A 180 -15.72 -23.88 11.48
C CYS A 180 -15.95 -24.73 12.73
N LEU A 181 -16.97 -25.61 12.67
CA LEU A 181 -17.37 -26.54 13.74
C LEU A 181 -16.91 -27.97 13.44
#